data_AF-A0A8H7S927-F1
#
_entry.id   AF-A0A8H7S927-F1
#
_cell.length_a   1.000
_cell.length_b   1.000
_cell.length_c   1.000
_cell.angle_alpha   90.00
_cell.angle_beta   90.00
_cell.angle_gamma   90.00
#
_symmetry.space_group_name_H-M   'P 1'
#
loop_
_entity.id
_entity.type
_entity.pdbx_description
1 polymer ?
#
loop_
_entity_poly.entity_id
_entity_poly.type
_entity_poly.pdbx_seq_one_letter_code
_entity_poly.pdbx_strand_id
1 'polypeptide(L)'
;MKKPYSVCDLPLESLLKIASYLSFSDLWYFGTSSRSCQKLAHQLVWHKYHIDLARQRINSFNHLIHASIAYVCRHGYDDQHDINHTAIQSVANRLAVEIYDRTPQLNWAPCLDFLLDKALGIMLDHVLYDPSLDPLPHQQHNQGGSSSSPSAEAAAVAEVAANSNDLPTMLSQGKKQKYASTPMGRLMTTLLVTLYPTLTALFDADPASAIHHRLLLAHISRHLDILTRRYHQQHRRRVSSGGSLSFARTESVRHGFRVLIQFIGNLCQTELMTAADLHILTRQRIIAFFISYQSTTNNNNTSTNINHHSDTNKKNNAANTTTTTSTTMTMLNPNNSNNDTSLKISSIQPQKTTTMVSTTDSSCWRLWMDEIEFQTAVLLDLLRAVVCRQYTRFDSGKELNMFASMLNETVSTLVSCKSSSPSSSPVSTSSSSSLPPTPPASSSTGSTSLSSSLSEPSVPKTTPPPSVAVVSAISPSR
;
A
#
# COMPACT_ATOMS: atom_id res chain seq x y z
N MET A 1 -54.18 -3.31 3.91
CA MET A 1 -53.04 -3.53 4.84
C MET A 1 -51.82 -2.82 4.28
N LYS A 2 -51.16 -1.95 5.06
CA LYS A 2 -49.92 -1.27 4.61
C LYS A 2 -48.78 -2.29 4.60
N LYS A 3 -48.02 -2.38 3.50
CA LYS A 3 -46.84 -3.26 3.42
C LYS A 3 -45.81 -2.77 4.44
N PRO A 4 -45.23 -3.64 5.30
CA PRO A 4 -44.17 -3.23 6.20
C PRO A 4 -42.98 -2.72 5.39
N TYR A 5 -42.41 -1.59 5.80
CA TYR A 5 -41.22 -1.02 5.15
C TYR A 5 -40.03 -1.94 5.40
N SER A 6 -39.39 -2.41 4.32
CA SER A 6 -38.14 -3.17 4.41
C SER A 6 -36.94 -2.25 4.25
N VAL A 7 -35.84 -2.56 4.94
CA VAL A 7 -34.55 -1.88 4.73
C VAL A 7 -34.09 -2.03 3.27
N CYS A 8 -34.45 -3.14 2.61
CA CYS A 8 -34.14 -3.36 1.20
C CYS A 8 -34.90 -2.44 0.24
N ASP A 9 -35.94 -1.74 0.71
CA ASP A 9 -36.73 -0.79 -0.10
C ASP A 9 -36.15 0.63 -0.04
N LEU A 10 -35.09 0.87 0.76
CA LEU A 10 -34.44 2.18 0.84
C LEU A 10 -33.66 2.51 -0.46
N PRO A 11 -33.54 3.80 -0.83
CA PRO A 11 -32.68 4.22 -1.93
C PRO A 11 -31.22 3.80 -1.71
N LEU A 12 -30.53 3.43 -2.80
CA LEU A 12 -29.16 2.94 -2.76
C LEU A 12 -28.21 3.95 -2.10
N GLU A 13 -28.43 5.25 -2.31
CA GLU A 13 -27.61 6.32 -1.73
C GLU A 13 -27.68 6.32 -0.20
N SER A 14 -28.87 6.09 0.35
CA SER A 14 -29.07 5.97 1.81
C SER A 14 -28.39 4.71 2.34
N LEU A 15 -28.50 3.61 1.60
CA LEU A 15 -27.87 2.34 1.97
C LEU A 15 -26.34 2.41 1.89
N LEU A 16 -25.76 3.14 0.93
CA LEU A 16 -24.32 3.40 0.85
C LEU A 16 -23.83 4.25 2.02
N LYS A 17 -24.63 5.23 2.45
CA LYS A 17 -24.33 6.03 3.65
C LYS A 17 -24.43 5.20 4.93
N ILE A 18 -25.35 4.25 5.02
CA ILE A 18 -25.38 3.30 6.15
C ILE A 18 -24.16 2.38 6.06
N ALA A 19 -23.86 1.85 4.87
CA ALA A 19 -22.75 0.94 4.64
C ALA A 19 -21.38 1.56 4.93
N SER A 20 -21.22 2.88 4.88
CA SER A 20 -19.95 3.51 5.30
C SER A 20 -19.62 3.26 6.77
N TYR A 21 -20.63 3.07 7.63
CA TYR A 21 -20.47 2.75 9.05
C TYR A 21 -20.36 1.25 9.35
N LEU A 22 -20.60 0.40 8.35
CA LEU A 22 -20.56 -1.06 8.50
C LEU A 22 -19.21 -1.60 8.05
N SER A 23 -18.65 -2.54 8.79
CA SER A 23 -17.45 -3.25 8.37
C SER A 23 -17.75 -4.25 7.23
N PHE A 24 -16.71 -4.83 6.63
CA PHE A 24 -16.89 -5.86 5.61
C PHE A 24 -17.63 -7.08 6.17
N SER A 25 -17.31 -7.50 7.40
CA SER A 25 -18.00 -8.62 8.05
C SER A 25 -19.47 -8.30 8.29
N ASP A 26 -19.81 -7.08 8.75
CA ASP A 26 -21.21 -6.70 8.94
C ASP A 26 -22.02 -6.80 7.64
N LEU A 27 -21.48 -6.30 6.53
CA LEU A 27 -22.12 -6.42 5.21
C LEU A 27 -22.22 -7.87 4.76
N TRP A 28 -21.21 -8.69 5.06
CA TRP A 28 -21.22 -10.12 4.74
C TRP A 28 -22.34 -10.86 5.48
N TYR A 29 -22.43 -10.71 6.80
CA TYR A 29 -23.47 -11.33 7.62
C TYR A 29 -24.86 -10.75 7.35
N PHE A 30 -24.97 -9.47 6.98
CA PHE A 30 -26.23 -8.93 6.45
C PHE A 30 -26.68 -9.73 5.21
N GLY A 31 -25.74 -10.04 4.31
CA GLY A 31 -26.01 -10.85 3.13
C GLY A 31 -26.51 -12.28 3.41
N THR A 32 -26.21 -12.86 4.57
CA THR A 32 -26.67 -14.22 4.91
C THR A 32 -28.10 -14.27 5.46
N SER A 33 -28.69 -13.11 5.79
CA SER A 33 -30.01 -13.03 6.45
C SER A 33 -31.19 -13.37 5.52
N SER A 34 -31.11 -13.04 4.23
CA SER A 34 -32.14 -13.38 3.23
C SER A 34 -31.59 -13.24 1.81
N ARG A 35 -32.28 -13.79 0.79
CA ARG A 35 -31.90 -13.62 -0.62
C ARG A 35 -31.92 -12.15 -1.08
N SER A 36 -32.84 -11.35 -0.56
CA SER A 36 -32.92 -9.92 -0.86
C SER A 36 -31.76 -9.15 -0.22
N CYS A 37 -31.45 -9.46 1.04
CA CYS A 37 -30.27 -8.92 1.74
C CYS A 37 -28.98 -9.34 1.04
N GLN A 38 -28.87 -10.56 0.55
CA GLN A 38 -27.70 -11.04 -0.20
C GLN A 38 -27.44 -10.19 -1.45
N LYS A 39 -28.47 -9.95 -2.28
CA LYS A 39 -28.34 -9.12 -3.48
C LYS A 39 -27.91 -7.70 -3.13
N LEU A 40 -28.51 -7.12 -2.10
CA LEU A 40 -28.16 -5.78 -1.64
C LEU A 40 -26.74 -5.74 -1.05
N ALA A 41 -26.37 -6.71 -0.22
CA ALA A 41 -25.03 -6.83 0.34
C ALA A 41 -23.97 -6.92 -0.77
N HIS A 42 -24.22 -7.71 -1.81
CA HIS A 42 -23.32 -7.80 -2.96
C HIS A 42 -23.15 -6.45 -3.67
N GLN A 43 -24.23 -5.69 -3.84
CA GLN A 43 -24.16 -4.33 -4.41
C GLN A 43 -23.38 -3.38 -3.51
N LEU A 44 -23.64 -3.39 -2.21
CA LEU A 44 -22.95 -2.53 -1.24
C LEU A 44 -21.46 -2.87 -1.17
N VAL A 45 -21.11 -4.16 -1.14
CA VAL A 45 -19.72 -4.63 -1.15
C VAL A 45 -19.02 -4.25 -2.45
N TRP A 46 -19.68 -4.38 -3.60
CA TRP A 46 -19.14 -3.92 -4.88
C TRP A 46 -18.87 -2.41 -4.89
N HIS A 47 -19.81 -1.60 -4.40
CA HIS A 47 -19.63 -0.15 -4.41
C HIS A 47 -18.59 0.34 -3.40
N LYS A 48 -18.52 -0.28 -2.22
CA LYS A 48 -17.61 0.13 -1.13
C LYS A 48 -16.20 -0.42 -1.30
N TYR A 49 -16.08 -1.69 -1.68
CA TYR A 49 -14.80 -2.41 -1.71
C TYR A 49 -14.35 -2.80 -3.13
N HIS A 50 -15.17 -2.59 -4.16
CA HIS A 50 -14.90 -3.05 -5.53
C HIS A 50 -14.71 -4.57 -5.65
N ILE A 51 -15.35 -5.34 -4.75
CA ILE A 51 -15.35 -6.81 -4.77
C ILE A 51 -16.62 -7.30 -5.46
N ASP A 52 -16.50 -8.01 -6.58
CA ASP A 52 -17.64 -8.62 -7.29
C ASP A 52 -18.01 -9.97 -6.67
N LEU A 53 -19.06 -9.97 -5.85
CA LEU A 53 -19.65 -11.19 -5.27
C LEU A 53 -20.79 -11.78 -6.11
N ALA A 54 -21.20 -11.16 -7.22
CA ALA A 54 -22.33 -11.62 -8.01
C ALA A 54 -22.07 -12.97 -8.70
N ARG A 55 -20.79 -13.29 -8.98
CA ARG A 55 -20.37 -14.50 -9.71
C ARG A 55 -19.96 -15.66 -8.80
N GLN A 56 -20.74 -15.91 -7.73
CA GLN A 56 -20.42 -16.94 -6.73
C GLN A 56 -20.19 -18.34 -7.33
N ARG A 57 -20.98 -18.74 -8.33
CA ARG A 57 -20.87 -20.08 -8.95
C ARG A 57 -19.57 -20.30 -9.70
N ILE A 58 -19.01 -19.24 -10.29
CA ILE A 58 -17.77 -19.30 -11.07
C ILE A 58 -16.56 -19.22 -10.14
N ASN A 59 -16.66 -18.42 -9.07
CA ASN A 59 -15.56 -18.13 -8.16
C ASN A 59 -15.86 -18.63 -6.73
N SER A 60 -16.26 -19.90 -6.60
CA SER A 60 -16.65 -20.48 -5.30
C SER A 60 -15.52 -20.41 -4.27
N PHE A 61 -14.26 -20.59 -4.72
CA PHE A 61 -13.09 -20.48 -3.86
C PHE A 61 -12.89 -19.04 -3.34
N ASN A 62 -12.96 -18.03 -4.22
CA ASN A 62 -12.83 -16.64 -3.80
C ASN A 62 -13.92 -16.26 -2.78
N HIS A 63 -15.14 -16.74 -2.99
CA HIS A 63 -16.24 -16.53 -2.05
C HIS A 63 -15.95 -17.17 -0.68
N LEU A 64 -15.33 -18.35 -0.65
CA LEU A 64 -14.89 -18.99 0.59
C LEU A 64 -13.80 -18.17 1.30
N ILE A 65 -12.82 -17.62 0.57
CA ILE A 65 -11.79 -16.77 1.18
C ILE A 65 -12.42 -15.51 1.78
N HIS A 66 -13.32 -14.85 1.05
CA HIS A 66 -14.06 -13.70 1.58
C HIS A 66 -14.92 -14.05 2.80
N ALA A 67 -15.58 -15.21 2.81
CA ALA A 67 -16.33 -15.70 3.97
C ALA A 67 -15.41 -15.91 5.18
N SER A 68 -14.24 -16.49 4.94
CA SER A 68 -13.22 -16.77 5.96
C SER A 68 -12.70 -15.47 6.58
N ILE A 69 -12.43 -14.46 5.74
CA ILE A 69 -12.02 -13.13 6.21
C ILE A 69 -13.15 -12.49 7.02
N ALA A 70 -14.40 -12.49 6.52
CA ALA A 70 -15.53 -11.94 7.26
C ALA A 70 -15.71 -12.60 8.64
N TYR A 71 -15.51 -13.91 8.73
CA TYR A 71 -15.53 -14.64 10.00
C TYR A 71 -14.39 -14.22 10.93
N VAL A 72 -13.15 -14.16 10.43
CA VAL A 72 -11.99 -13.72 11.22
C VAL A 72 -12.14 -12.28 11.68
N CYS A 73 -12.67 -11.36 10.86
CA CYS A 73 -12.92 -9.99 11.27
C CYS A 73 -13.94 -9.89 12.42
N ARG A 74 -14.94 -10.78 12.45
CA ARG A 74 -15.99 -10.77 13.48
C ARG A 74 -15.61 -11.50 14.76
N HIS A 75 -14.86 -12.59 14.65
CA HIS A 75 -14.58 -13.51 15.75
C HIS A 75 -13.10 -13.62 16.11
N GLY A 76 -12.22 -12.94 15.39
CA GLY A 76 -10.78 -12.97 15.60
C GLY A 76 -10.31 -12.11 16.76
N TYR A 77 -11.18 -11.27 17.33
CA TYR A 77 -10.96 -10.56 18.58
C TYR A 77 -11.93 -11.07 19.65
N ASP A 78 -11.46 -11.16 20.89
CA ASP A 78 -12.31 -11.37 22.07
C ASP A 78 -12.82 -10.05 22.65
N ASP A 79 -13.60 -10.12 23.74
CA ASP A 79 -14.16 -8.95 24.42
C ASP A 79 -13.06 -8.02 25.00
N GLN A 80 -11.85 -8.55 25.23
CA GLN A 80 -10.68 -7.81 25.72
C GLN A 80 -9.86 -7.17 24.58
N HIS A 81 -10.31 -7.31 23.33
CA HIS A 81 -9.59 -6.90 22.11
C HIS A 81 -8.25 -7.64 21.91
N ASP A 82 -8.11 -8.80 22.54
CA ASP A 82 -7.02 -9.73 22.29
C ASP A 82 -7.38 -10.69 21.15
N ILE A 83 -6.36 -11.26 20.52
CA ILE A 83 -6.57 -12.12 19.37
C ILE A 83 -7.12 -13.47 19.84
N ASN A 84 -8.30 -13.84 19.34
CA ASN A 84 -8.87 -15.16 19.52
C ASN A 84 -8.18 -16.17 18.60
N HIS A 85 -7.07 -16.74 19.09
CA HIS A 85 -6.27 -17.72 18.36
C HIS A 85 -7.06 -18.98 17.98
N THR A 86 -8.08 -19.37 18.76
CA THR A 86 -8.93 -20.54 18.45
C THR A 86 -9.76 -20.31 17.20
N ALA A 87 -10.39 -19.14 17.08
CA ALA A 87 -11.15 -18.77 15.88
C ALA A 87 -10.25 -18.73 14.63
N ILE A 88 -9.06 -18.13 14.75
CA ILE A 88 -8.09 -18.04 13.65
C ILE A 88 -7.59 -19.43 13.24
N GLN A 89 -7.22 -20.30 14.20
CA GLN A 89 -6.80 -21.67 13.93
C GLN A 89 -7.88 -22.48 13.22
N SER A 90 -9.14 -22.34 13.65
CA SER A 90 -10.27 -23.03 13.02
C SER A 90 -10.41 -22.64 11.54
N VAL A 91 -10.32 -21.34 11.24
CA VAL A 91 -10.39 -20.84 9.86
C VAL A 91 -9.17 -21.28 9.05
N ALA A 92 -7.96 -21.18 9.61
CA ALA A 92 -6.73 -21.62 8.95
C ALA A 92 -6.79 -23.10 8.58
N ASN A 93 -7.22 -23.96 9.51
CA ASN A 93 -7.38 -25.40 9.27
C ASN A 93 -8.41 -25.65 8.17
N ARG A 94 -9.57 -24.98 8.22
CA ARG A 94 -10.62 -25.16 7.21
C ARG A 94 -10.15 -24.72 5.82
N LEU A 95 -9.44 -23.60 5.74
CA LEU A 95 -8.86 -23.11 4.48
C LEU A 95 -7.80 -24.07 3.93
N ALA A 96 -6.91 -24.57 4.77
CA ALA A 96 -5.88 -25.52 4.36
C ALA A 96 -6.48 -26.82 3.82
N VAL A 97 -7.49 -27.37 4.49
CA VAL A 97 -8.22 -28.56 4.02
C VAL A 97 -8.92 -28.28 2.69
N GLU A 98 -9.58 -27.14 2.53
CA GLU A 98 -10.24 -26.84 1.25
C GLU A 98 -9.22 -26.68 0.10
N ILE A 99 -8.06 -26.06 0.36
CA ILE A 99 -6.99 -25.96 -0.62
C ILE A 99 -6.50 -27.37 -0.99
N TYR A 100 -6.29 -28.23 0.00
CA TYR A 100 -5.88 -29.61 -0.19
C TYR A 100 -6.89 -30.43 -1.00
N ASP A 101 -8.17 -30.38 -0.64
CA ASP A 101 -9.25 -31.13 -1.32
C ASP A 101 -9.43 -30.71 -2.79
N ARG A 102 -9.11 -29.45 -3.13
CA ARG A 102 -9.18 -28.93 -4.50
C ARG A 102 -7.91 -29.19 -5.31
N THR A 103 -6.85 -29.65 -4.67
CA THR A 103 -5.55 -29.86 -5.28
C THR A 103 -5.40 -31.33 -5.71
N PRO A 104 -5.02 -31.62 -6.97
CA PRO A 104 -4.82 -33.00 -7.41
C PRO A 104 -3.65 -33.64 -6.66
N GLN A 105 -3.75 -34.93 -6.35
CA GLN A 105 -2.69 -35.66 -5.62
C GLN A 105 -1.37 -35.73 -6.42
N LEU A 106 -1.47 -35.85 -7.75
CA LEU A 106 -0.33 -35.84 -8.66
C LEU A 106 -0.12 -34.43 -9.21
N ASN A 107 1.13 -33.95 -9.19
CA ASN A 107 1.50 -32.62 -9.67
C ASN A 107 0.68 -31.51 -8.99
N TRP A 108 0.62 -31.54 -7.65
CA TRP A 108 -0.16 -30.61 -6.84
C TRP A 108 0.35 -29.16 -6.92
N ALA A 109 1.65 -28.95 -7.17
CA ALA A 109 2.31 -27.65 -7.03
C ALA A 109 1.70 -26.49 -7.87
N PRO A 110 1.37 -26.66 -9.16
CA PRO A 110 0.73 -25.58 -9.95
C PRO A 110 -0.67 -25.22 -9.44
N CYS A 111 -1.41 -26.20 -8.92
CA CYS A 111 -2.74 -25.95 -8.37
C CYS A 111 -2.66 -25.26 -7.01
N LEU A 112 -1.71 -25.67 -6.16
CA LEU A 112 -1.41 -24.95 -4.92
C LEU A 112 -0.98 -23.50 -5.20
N ASP A 113 -0.09 -23.28 -6.17
CA ASP A 113 0.35 -21.94 -6.59
C ASP A 113 -0.84 -21.06 -7.01
N PHE A 114 -1.75 -21.59 -7.83
CA PHE A 114 -2.95 -20.88 -8.25
C PHE A 114 -3.90 -20.55 -7.08
N LEU A 115 -4.19 -21.53 -6.21
CA LEU A 115 -5.10 -21.33 -5.08
C LEU A 115 -4.51 -20.37 -4.05
N LEU A 116 -3.21 -20.46 -3.76
CA LEU A 116 -2.53 -19.53 -2.87
C LEU A 116 -2.41 -18.13 -3.46
N ASP A 117 -2.18 -17.96 -4.76
CA ASP A 117 -2.20 -16.62 -5.41
C ASP A 117 -3.57 -15.96 -5.22
N LYS A 118 -4.67 -16.73 -5.35
CA LYS A 118 -6.01 -16.21 -5.06
C LYS A 118 -6.22 -15.89 -3.59
N ALA A 119 -5.86 -16.78 -2.70
CA ALA A 119 -6.07 -16.58 -1.27
C ALA A 119 -5.26 -15.38 -0.74
N LEU A 120 -3.96 -15.33 -1.04
CA LEU A 120 -3.08 -14.23 -0.63
C LEU A 120 -3.50 -12.91 -1.25
N GLY A 121 -3.83 -12.89 -2.55
CA GLY A 121 -4.33 -11.68 -3.20
C GLY A 121 -5.55 -11.10 -2.51
N ILE A 122 -6.55 -11.94 -2.23
CA ILE A 122 -7.77 -11.51 -1.53
C ILE A 122 -7.47 -11.06 -0.10
N MET A 123 -6.66 -11.79 0.66
CA MET A 123 -6.30 -11.39 2.03
C MET A 123 -5.58 -10.03 2.07
N LEU A 124 -4.64 -9.79 1.15
CA LEU A 124 -3.92 -8.53 1.06
C LEU A 124 -4.81 -7.37 0.61
N ASP A 125 -5.75 -7.60 -0.32
CA ASP A 125 -6.77 -6.61 -0.69
C ASP A 125 -7.57 -6.16 0.56
N HIS A 126 -7.97 -7.11 1.42
CA HIS A 126 -8.70 -6.81 2.66
C HIS A 126 -7.90 -6.02 3.68
N VAL A 127 -6.58 -6.23 3.77
CA VAL A 127 -5.71 -5.39 4.60
C VAL A 127 -5.77 -3.93 4.15
N LEU A 128 -5.81 -3.68 2.84
CA LEU A 128 -5.90 -2.32 2.28
C LEU A 128 -7.28 -1.68 2.39
N TYR A 129 -8.33 -2.47 2.69
CA TYR A 129 -9.69 -1.99 2.88
C TYR A 129 -10.04 -1.61 4.32
N ASP A 130 -9.10 -1.74 5.26
CA ASP A 130 -9.35 -1.47 6.68
C ASP A 130 -9.61 0.03 6.94
N PRO A 131 -10.84 0.41 7.35
CA PRO A 131 -11.21 1.81 7.58
C PRO A 131 -10.68 2.35 8.91
N SER A 132 -10.23 1.48 9.83
CA SER A 132 -9.81 1.89 11.19
C SER A 132 -8.46 2.61 11.24
N LEU A 133 -7.88 2.87 10.07
CA LEU A 133 -6.53 3.37 9.91
C LEU A 133 -6.44 4.85 9.64
N ASP A 134 -7.54 5.60 9.65
CA ASP A 134 -7.47 7.06 9.47
C ASP A 134 -6.64 7.62 10.63
N PRO A 135 -5.33 7.91 10.43
CA PRO A 135 -4.40 8.16 11.51
C PRO A 135 -4.35 9.64 11.83
N LEU A 136 -5.14 10.46 11.12
CA LEU A 136 -5.48 11.75 11.61
C LEU A 136 -6.47 11.47 12.74
N PRO A 137 -6.11 11.68 14.02
CA PRO A 137 -7.14 12.14 14.94
C PRO A 137 -7.83 13.22 14.12
N HIS A 138 -9.13 13.06 13.84
CA HIS A 138 -9.90 14.21 13.44
C HIS A 138 -9.48 15.23 14.48
N GLN A 139 -8.64 16.19 14.08
CA GLN A 139 -8.49 17.43 14.80
C GLN A 139 -9.94 17.81 14.81
N GLN A 140 -10.62 17.51 15.92
CA GLN A 140 -11.91 18.04 16.23
C GLN A 140 -11.56 19.50 16.15
N HIS A 141 -11.84 20.05 14.96
CA HIS A 141 -11.53 21.40 14.62
C HIS A 141 -12.42 22.06 15.65
N ASN A 142 -11.76 22.47 16.73
CA ASN A 142 -12.38 23.06 17.88
C ASN A 142 -12.76 24.41 17.30
N GLN A 143 -13.87 24.42 16.54
CA GLN A 143 -14.58 25.59 16.12
C GLN A 143 -15.01 26.14 17.44
N GLY A 144 -14.14 26.99 17.99
CA GLY A 144 -14.33 27.63 19.26
C GLY A 144 -15.71 28.23 19.23
N GLY A 145 -16.61 27.59 19.97
CA GLY A 145 -17.83 28.20 20.41
C GLY A 145 -17.40 29.41 21.23
N SER A 146 -17.35 30.56 20.55
CA SER A 146 -17.50 31.86 21.15
C SER A 146 -18.91 31.91 21.75
N SER A 147 -19.09 31.30 22.92
CA SER A 147 -20.31 31.43 23.70
C SER A 147 -19.94 31.61 25.17
N SER A 148 -20.23 32.84 25.62
CA SER A 148 -20.53 33.28 26.98
C SER A 148 -19.44 33.15 28.06
N SER A 149 -18.94 34.34 28.42
CA SER A 149 -18.45 34.77 29.72
C SER A 149 -19.17 34.11 30.91
N PRO A 150 -18.45 33.67 31.97
CA PRO A 150 -19.01 33.57 33.30
C PRO A 150 -18.71 34.85 34.10
N SER A 151 -19.72 35.31 34.83
CA SER A 151 -19.66 36.43 35.74
C SER A 151 -18.66 36.18 36.87
N ALA A 152 -18.02 37.26 37.30
CA ALA A 152 -17.36 37.37 38.58
C ALA A 152 -18.37 37.12 39.71
N GLU A 153 -18.03 36.25 40.66
CA GLU A 153 -18.24 36.39 42.11
C GLU A 153 -18.06 35.04 42.81
N ALA A 154 -16.93 34.88 43.50
CA ALA A 154 -16.83 34.32 44.85
C ALA A 154 -15.36 34.04 45.13
N ALA A 155 -14.72 35.02 45.75
CA ALA A 155 -13.42 34.90 46.40
C ALA A 155 -13.61 34.57 47.90
N ALA A 156 -12.55 33.99 48.47
CA ALA A 156 -12.31 33.66 49.89
C ALA A 156 -12.82 32.26 50.32
N VAL A 157 -12.02 31.37 50.92
CA VAL A 157 -10.94 31.57 51.91
C VAL A 157 -9.90 30.43 51.84
N ALA A 158 -8.63 30.83 52.02
CA ALA A 158 -7.43 30.20 52.58
C ALA A 158 -7.52 28.78 53.23
N GLU A 159 -6.49 27.93 53.37
CA GLU A 159 -5.08 28.17 53.68
C GLU A 159 -4.27 26.82 53.63
N VAL A 160 -2.96 26.92 53.42
CA VAL A 160 -1.84 26.06 53.87
C VAL A 160 -1.85 24.54 53.58
N ALA A 161 -0.97 24.11 52.66
CA ALA A 161 0.11 23.17 52.97
C ALA A 161 1.16 23.15 51.86
N ALA A 162 2.35 23.62 52.19
CA ALA A 162 3.57 23.43 51.43
C ALA A 162 3.92 21.94 51.37
N ASN A 163 4.02 21.39 50.17
CA ASN A 163 4.96 20.30 49.91
C ASN A 163 5.39 20.33 48.44
N SER A 164 6.62 20.79 48.27
CA SER A 164 7.46 20.66 47.09
C SER A 164 7.78 19.19 46.81
N ASN A 165 7.40 18.67 45.64
CA ASN A 165 8.14 17.69 44.82
C ASN A 165 7.34 17.07 43.65
N ASP A 166 6.38 17.78 43.03
CA ASP A 166 5.71 17.28 41.83
C ASP A 166 6.38 17.80 40.55
N LEU A 167 7.49 17.15 40.19
CA LEU A 167 8.08 17.14 38.86
C LEU A 167 7.23 16.21 37.96
N PRO A 168 6.95 16.56 36.69
CA PRO A 168 5.70 16.15 36.05
C PRO A 168 5.65 14.65 35.71
N THR A 169 4.73 13.94 36.35
CA THR A 169 4.21 12.62 36.00
C THR A 169 3.41 12.63 34.67
N MET A 170 3.70 13.55 33.74
CA MET A 170 3.11 13.58 32.39
C MET A 170 3.88 12.74 31.37
N LEU A 171 5.04 12.18 31.73
CA LEU A 171 5.80 11.26 30.88
C LEU A 171 5.55 9.77 31.17
N SER A 172 4.84 9.43 32.26
CA SER A 172 4.59 8.02 32.65
C SER A 172 3.28 7.45 32.10
N GLN A 173 2.34 8.30 31.65
CA GLN A 173 1.13 7.88 30.92
C GLN A 173 1.31 7.88 29.40
N GLY A 174 2.55 7.92 28.92
CA GLY A 174 2.88 7.32 27.63
C GLY A 174 2.69 5.81 27.74
N LYS A 175 1.44 5.34 27.85
CA LYS A 175 1.06 3.95 27.55
C LYS A 175 1.78 3.66 26.26
N LYS A 176 2.86 2.86 26.36
CA LYS A 176 3.75 2.51 25.25
C LYS A 176 2.85 2.31 24.05
N GLN A 177 2.86 3.27 23.12
CA GLN A 177 2.24 3.09 21.82
C GLN A 177 3.13 2.06 21.14
N LYS A 178 2.97 0.79 21.55
CA LYS A 178 3.39 -0.38 20.79
C LYS A 178 2.90 -0.09 19.39
N TYR A 179 3.77 -0.36 18.43
CA TYR A 179 3.39 -0.34 17.03
C TYR A 179 2.00 -0.96 16.87
N ALA A 180 1.00 -0.12 16.67
CA ALA A 180 -0.37 -0.58 16.58
C ALA A 180 -0.59 -0.83 15.10
N SER A 181 -0.27 -2.06 14.71
CA SER A 181 -0.74 -2.52 13.43
C SER A 181 -2.25 -2.37 13.36
N THR A 182 -2.71 -2.13 12.14
CA THR A 182 -4.13 -2.15 11.84
C THR A 182 -4.76 -3.44 12.39
N PRO A 183 -5.95 -3.36 13.01
CA PRO A 183 -6.66 -4.54 13.47
C PRO A 183 -6.79 -5.60 12.36
N MET A 184 -7.14 -5.19 11.14
CA MET A 184 -7.21 -6.11 10.00
C MET A 184 -5.86 -6.71 9.64
N GLY A 185 -4.81 -5.89 9.56
CA GLY A 185 -3.46 -6.32 9.26
C GLY A 185 -2.94 -7.31 10.29
N ARG A 186 -3.21 -7.08 11.58
CA ARG A 186 -2.84 -7.98 12.68
C ARG A 186 -3.58 -9.31 12.59
N LEU A 187 -4.88 -9.29 12.29
CA LEU A 187 -5.68 -10.50 12.07
C LEU A 187 -5.20 -11.29 10.86
N MET A 188 -4.98 -10.62 9.72
CA MET A 188 -4.51 -11.27 8.49
C MET A 188 -3.10 -11.82 8.64
N THR A 189 -2.17 -11.08 9.28
CA THR A 189 -0.84 -11.61 9.60
C THR A 189 -0.96 -12.86 10.48
N THR A 190 -1.78 -12.82 11.53
CA THR A 190 -1.94 -13.98 12.43
C THR A 190 -2.55 -15.17 11.68
N LEU A 191 -3.55 -14.94 10.83
CA LEU A 191 -4.14 -15.97 9.97
C LEU A 191 -3.10 -16.59 9.04
N LEU A 192 -2.24 -15.80 8.40
CA LEU A 192 -1.17 -16.29 7.54
C LEU A 192 -0.13 -17.11 8.31
N VAL A 193 0.26 -16.66 9.51
CA VAL A 193 1.18 -17.38 10.40
C VAL A 193 0.60 -18.73 10.81
N THR A 194 -0.71 -18.81 11.05
CA THR A 194 -1.38 -20.06 11.42
C THR A 194 -1.64 -20.98 10.21
N LEU A 195 -1.94 -20.39 9.04
CA LEU A 195 -2.19 -21.13 7.80
C LEU A 195 -0.92 -21.78 7.25
N TYR A 196 0.21 -21.06 7.28
CA TYR A 196 1.49 -21.52 6.76
C TYR A 196 1.93 -22.92 7.24
N PRO A 197 2.06 -23.20 8.56
CA PRO A 197 2.50 -24.51 9.04
C PRO A 197 1.49 -25.62 8.70
N THR A 198 0.20 -25.28 8.65
CA THR A 198 -0.87 -26.22 8.30
C THR A 198 -0.75 -26.65 6.83
N LEU A 199 -0.47 -25.71 5.93
CA LEU A 199 -0.22 -26.01 4.52
C LEU A 199 1.05 -26.84 4.34
N THR A 200 2.15 -26.49 5.01
CA THR A 200 3.41 -27.26 4.92
C THR A 200 3.34 -28.64 5.55
N ALA A 201 2.32 -28.90 6.40
CA ALA A 201 2.06 -30.24 6.94
C ALA A 201 1.22 -31.11 5.99
N LEU A 202 0.34 -30.50 5.20
CA LEU A 202 -0.52 -31.20 4.23
C LEU A 202 0.17 -31.46 2.89
N PHE A 203 1.14 -30.62 2.52
CA PHE A 203 1.95 -30.72 1.31
C PHE A 203 3.41 -30.97 1.65
N ASP A 204 4.26 -31.31 0.67
CA ASP A 204 5.70 -31.43 0.94
C ASP A 204 6.26 -30.08 1.41
N ALA A 205 6.92 -30.07 2.58
CA ALA A 205 7.26 -28.85 3.31
C ALA A 205 8.07 -27.84 2.48
N ASP A 206 9.12 -28.31 1.79
CA ASP A 206 10.04 -27.45 1.04
C ASP A 206 9.36 -26.74 -0.14
N PRO A 207 8.72 -27.44 -1.10
CA PRO A 207 8.06 -26.78 -2.22
C PRO A 207 6.86 -25.93 -1.79
N ALA A 208 6.06 -26.37 -0.80
CA ALA A 208 4.93 -25.59 -0.30
C ALA A 208 5.39 -24.29 0.36
N SER A 209 6.45 -24.35 1.16
CA SER A 209 7.08 -23.18 1.78
C SER A 209 7.60 -22.18 0.73
N ALA A 210 8.32 -22.68 -0.27
CA ALA A 210 8.86 -21.85 -1.35
C ALA A 210 7.76 -21.17 -2.19
N ILE A 211 6.67 -21.89 -2.50
CA ILE A 211 5.51 -21.34 -3.21
C ILE A 211 4.85 -20.24 -2.37
N HIS A 212 4.53 -20.53 -1.11
CA HIS A 212 3.88 -19.57 -0.21
C HIS A 212 4.71 -18.28 -0.09
N HIS A 213 6.00 -18.40 0.19
CA HIS A 213 6.89 -17.27 0.37
C HIS A 213 7.05 -16.43 -0.92
N ARG A 214 7.26 -17.09 -2.06
CA ARG A 214 7.35 -16.41 -3.37
C ARG A 214 6.07 -15.63 -3.70
N LEU A 215 4.91 -16.24 -3.49
CA LEU A 215 3.62 -15.59 -3.77
C LEU A 215 3.36 -14.42 -2.84
N LEU A 216 3.65 -14.56 -1.54
CA LEU A 216 3.51 -13.48 -0.56
C LEU A 216 4.32 -12.25 -0.99
N LEU A 217 5.60 -12.43 -1.35
CA LEU A 217 6.45 -11.35 -1.85
C LEU A 217 5.97 -10.77 -3.18
N ALA A 218 5.48 -11.61 -4.09
CA ALA A 218 4.94 -11.16 -5.37
C ALA A 218 3.71 -10.27 -5.19
N HIS A 219 2.79 -10.62 -4.28
CA HIS A 219 1.63 -9.78 -3.99
C HIS A 219 2.01 -8.47 -3.30
N ILE A 220 2.88 -8.50 -2.29
CA ILE A 220 3.37 -7.28 -1.63
C ILE A 220 4.00 -6.33 -2.65
N SER A 221 4.87 -6.86 -3.52
CA SER A 221 5.51 -6.08 -4.58
C SER A 221 4.48 -5.49 -5.56
N ARG A 222 3.49 -6.29 -5.98
CA ARG A 222 2.41 -5.84 -6.87
C ARG A 222 1.59 -4.71 -6.24
N HIS A 223 1.28 -4.79 -4.96
CA HIS A 223 0.55 -3.72 -4.25
C HIS A 223 1.38 -2.45 -4.10
N LEU A 224 2.67 -2.57 -3.75
CA LEU A 224 3.59 -1.43 -3.74
C LEU A 224 3.64 -0.76 -5.12
N ASP A 225 3.80 -1.51 -6.20
CA ASP A 225 3.86 -0.98 -7.57
C ASP A 225 2.54 -0.30 -8.00
N ILE A 226 1.39 -0.83 -7.58
CA ILE A 226 0.08 -0.21 -7.83
C ILE A 226 -0.03 1.12 -7.08
N LEU A 227 0.32 1.14 -5.80
CA LEU A 227 0.24 2.34 -4.96
C LEU A 227 1.24 3.41 -5.42
N THR A 228 2.48 3.04 -5.75
CA THR A 228 3.50 3.93 -6.33
C THR A 228 2.99 4.58 -7.62
N ARG A 229 2.45 3.79 -8.57
CA ARG A 229 1.92 4.34 -9.82
C ARG A 229 0.74 5.28 -9.59
N ARG A 230 -0.20 4.92 -8.71
CA ARG A 230 -1.34 5.79 -8.35
C ARG A 230 -0.86 7.08 -7.70
N TYR A 231 0.13 6.99 -6.81
CA TYR A 231 0.71 8.12 -6.12
C TYR A 231 1.36 9.09 -7.12
N HIS A 232 2.25 8.61 -7.98
CA HIS A 232 2.90 9.45 -9.00
C HIS A 232 1.92 10.02 -10.02
N GLN A 233 0.90 9.25 -10.43
CA GLN A 233 -0.13 9.74 -11.33
C GLN A 233 -0.94 10.89 -10.70
N GLN A 234 -1.30 10.77 -9.43
CA GLN A 234 -2.00 11.83 -8.70
C GLN A 234 -1.10 13.05 -8.47
N HIS A 235 0.16 12.82 -8.11
CA HIS A 235 1.14 13.88 -7.92
C HIS A 235 1.36 14.68 -9.22
N ARG A 236 1.57 14.00 -10.36
CA ARG A 236 1.71 14.63 -11.68
C ARG A 236 0.50 15.50 -12.03
N ARG A 237 -0.71 15.02 -11.74
CA ARG A 237 -1.94 15.80 -11.95
C ARG A 237 -1.98 17.05 -11.07
N ARG A 238 -1.50 17.00 -9.83
CA ARG A 238 -1.44 18.17 -8.94
C ARG A 238 -0.52 19.25 -9.45
N VAL A 239 0.68 18.86 -9.88
CA VAL A 239 1.66 19.78 -10.45
C VAL A 239 1.12 20.44 -11.73
N SER A 240 0.44 19.69 -12.60
CA SER A 240 -0.11 20.24 -13.84
C SER A 240 -1.36 21.11 -13.66
N SER A 241 -2.17 20.90 -12.60
CA SER A 241 -3.48 21.55 -12.46
C SER A 241 -3.50 22.82 -11.59
N GLY A 242 -2.35 23.35 -11.17
CA GLY A 242 -2.29 24.72 -10.62
C GLY A 242 -3.14 24.98 -9.38
N GLY A 243 -3.37 23.98 -8.52
CA GLY A 243 -3.64 24.25 -7.09
C GLY A 243 -5.06 24.09 -6.52
N SER A 244 -6.05 23.49 -7.20
CA SER A 244 -7.38 23.29 -6.56
C SER A 244 -7.96 21.86 -6.60
N LEU A 245 -7.21 20.86 -7.09
CA LEU A 245 -7.72 19.48 -7.10
C LEU A 245 -7.70 18.85 -5.70
N SER A 246 -8.76 18.11 -5.38
CA SER A 246 -9.12 17.70 -4.01
C SER A 246 -7.98 16.97 -3.27
N PHE A 247 -7.60 17.50 -2.11
CA PHE A 247 -6.64 16.90 -1.17
C PHE A 247 -6.99 15.45 -0.80
N ALA A 248 -8.29 15.15 -0.69
CA ALA A 248 -8.82 13.85 -0.27
C ALA A 248 -8.30 12.64 -1.06
N ARG A 249 -8.00 12.79 -2.37
CA ARG A 249 -7.61 11.64 -3.21
C ARG A 249 -6.17 11.15 -2.97
N THR A 250 -5.24 12.03 -2.62
CA THR A 250 -3.88 11.56 -2.27
C THR A 250 -3.81 10.99 -0.89
N GLU A 251 -4.66 11.48 0.01
CA GLU A 251 -4.68 10.98 1.36
C GLU A 251 -5.00 9.49 1.38
N SER A 252 -5.98 9.07 0.55
CA SER A 252 -6.28 7.64 0.37
C SER A 252 -5.09 6.80 -0.13
N VAL A 253 -4.26 7.31 -1.05
CA VAL A 253 -3.10 6.55 -1.57
C VAL A 253 -1.95 6.52 -0.57
N ARG A 254 -1.64 7.67 0.06
CA ARG A 254 -0.65 7.78 1.13
C ARG A 254 -1.00 6.88 2.30
N HIS A 255 -2.27 6.92 2.71
CA HIS A 255 -2.83 6.03 3.71
C HIS A 255 -2.64 4.57 3.31
N GLY A 256 -3.15 4.13 2.15
CA GLY A 256 -3.01 2.74 1.71
C GLY A 256 -1.55 2.26 1.63
N PHE A 257 -0.63 3.16 1.30
CA PHE A 257 0.81 2.87 1.35
C PHE A 257 1.30 2.65 2.78
N ARG A 258 0.96 3.53 3.73
CA ARG A 258 1.31 3.33 5.15
C ARG A 258 0.72 2.05 5.72
N VAL A 259 -0.54 1.75 5.41
CA VAL A 259 -1.20 0.49 5.79
C VAL A 259 -0.38 -0.71 5.31
N LEU A 260 0.06 -0.69 4.06
CA LEU A 260 0.87 -1.76 3.49
C LEU A 260 2.24 -1.86 4.17
N ILE A 261 2.92 -0.73 4.42
CA ILE A 261 4.19 -0.70 5.15
C ILE A 261 4.02 -1.28 6.56
N GLN A 262 2.92 -0.96 7.23
CA GLN A 262 2.65 -1.49 8.55
C GLN A 262 2.41 -2.99 8.55
N PHE A 263 1.67 -3.47 7.55
CA PHE A 263 1.46 -4.89 7.34
C PHE A 263 2.76 -5.64 7.05
N ILE A 264 3.62 -5.10 6.17
CA ILE A 264 4.96 -5.62 5.90
C ILE A 264 5.77 -5.72 7.20
N GLY A 265 5.67 -4.70 8.05
CA GLY A 265 6.30 -4.69 9.37
C GLY A 265 5.86 -5.86 10.26
N ASN A 266 4.57 -6.19 10.29
CA ASN A 266 4.07 -7.36 11.03
C ASN A 266 4.53 -8.68 10.43
N LEU A 267 4.60 -8.79 9.10
CA LEU A 267 5.12 -9.98 8.44
C LEU A 267 6.59 -10.22 8.80
N CYS A 268 7.39 -9.16 8.92
CA CYS A 268 8.76 -9.25 9.42
C CYS A 268 8.85 -9.71 10.87
N GLN A 269 7.96 -9.24 11.73
CA GLN A 269 7.93 -9.61 13.16
C GLN A 269 7.52 -11.07 13.37
N THR A 270 6.75 -11.64 12.44
CA THR A 270 6.25 -13.01 12.49
C THR A 270 7.07 -13.99 11.66
N GLU A 271 8.21 -13.54 11.11
CA GLU A 271 9.14 -14.36 10.33
C GLU A 271 8.58 -14.94 9.02
N LEU A 272 7.35 -14.58 8.63
CA LEU A 272 6.83 -14.87 7.30
C LEU A 272 7.63 -14.16 6.20
N MET A 273 8.35 -13.09 6.57
CA MET A 273 9.27 -12.37 5.72
C MET A 273 10.65 -12.25 6.37
N THR A 274 11.70 -12.54 5.61
CA THR A 274 13.09 -12.46 6.09
C THR A 274 13.59 -11.01 6.07
N ALA A 275 14.71 -10.74 6.76
CA ALA A 275 15.33 -9.42 6.70
C ALA A 275 15.93 -9.11 5.32
N ALA A 276 16.36 -10.14 4.57
CA ALA A 276 16.81 -9.99 3.21
C ALA A 276 15.68 -9.50 2.30
N ASP A 277 14.48 -10.05 2.46
CA ASP A 277 13.30 -9.62 1.69
C ASP A 277 12.91 -8.18 2.03
N LEU A 278 12.90 -7.82 3.31
CA LEU A 278 12.63 -6.43 3.73
C LEU A 278 13.64 -5.46 3.11
N HIS A 279 14.92 -5.83 3.10
CA HIS A 279 15.97 -5.03 2.46
C HIS A 279 15.75 -4.89 0.96
N ILE A 280 15.42 -5.98 0.26
CA ILE A 280 15.10 -5.97 -1.18
C ILE A 280 13.90 -5.07 -1.47
N LEU A 281 12.80 -5.25 -0.72
CA LEU A 281 11.58 -4.43 -0.87
C LEU A 281 11.88 -2.96 -0.61
N THR A 282 12.65 -2.65 0.43
CA THR A 282 12.93 -1.25 0.76
C THR A 282 13.78 -0.61 -0.33
N ARG A 283 14.86 -1.27 -0.74
CA ARG A 283 15.78 -0.75 -1.76
C ARG A 283 15.13 -0.63 -3.14
N GLN A 284 14.36 -1.63 -3.56
CA GLN A 284 13.86 -1.70 -4.93
C GLN A 284 12.48 -1.07 -5.15
N ARG A 285 11.65 -0.99 -4.10
CA ARG A 285 10.23 -0.62 -4.25
C ARG A 285 9.83 0.54 -3.36
N ILE A 286 10.19 0.54 -2.09
CA ILE A 286 9.80 1.63 -1.16
C ILE A 286 10.58 2.90 -1.50
N ILE A 287 11.90 2.83 -1.71
CA ILE A 287 12.68 4.01 -2.11
C ILE A 287 12.20 4.56 -3.47
N ALA A 288 11.84 3.66 -4.41
CA ALA A 288 11.30 4.07 -5.71
C ALA A 288 9.98 4.86 -5.60
N PHE A 289 9.22 4.68 -4.52
CA PHE A 289 8.04 5.50 -4.24
C PHE A 289 8.40 6.99 -4.09
N PHE A 290 9.57 7.30 -3.50
CA PHE A 290 9.99 8.67 -3.17
C PHE A 290 10.83 9.36 -4.26
N ILE A 291 11.52 8.61 -5.14
CA ILE A 291 12.49 9.18 -6.10
C ILE A 291 11.86 10.02 -7.22
N SER A 292 10.60 9.79 -7.61
CA SER A 292 10.03 10.42 -8.82
C SER A 292 9.78 11.94 -8.76
N TYR A 293 10.16 12.61 -7.68
CA TYR A 293 10.05 14.06 -7.54
C TYR A 293 11.06 14.85 -8.41
N GLN A 294 12.16 14.24 -8.85
CA GLN A 294 13.31 15.02 -9.36
C GLN A 294 13.32 15.32 -10.87
N SER A 295 12.48 14.68 -11.70
CA SER A 295 12.70 14.70 -13.17
C SER A 295 12.11 15.89 -13.95
N THR A 296 11.36 16.81 -13.34
CA THR A 296 10.60 17.83 -14.12
C THR A 296 11.16 19.24 -14.15
N THR A 297 12.25 19.56 -13.44
CA THR A 297 12.71 20.97 -13.34
C THR A 297 13.80 21.35 -14.35
N ASN A 298 14.27 20.43 -15.20
CA ASN A 298 15.41 20.70 -16.10
C ASN A 298 15.04 21.01 -17.57
N ASN A 299 13.77 21.18 -17.91
CA ASN A 299 13.37 21.64 -19.25
C ASN A 299 13.26 23.17 -19.29
N ASN A 300 14.36 23.86 -18.99
CA ASN A 300 14.49 25.28 -19.32
C ASN A 300 15.22 25.42 -20.67
N ASN A 301 14.42 25.75 -21.69
CA ASN A 301 14.75 26.72 -22.73
C ASN A 301 16.09 26.59 -23.47
N THR A 302 16.17 25.64 -24.39
CA THR A 302 16.94 25.81 -25.64
C THR A 302 16.03 25.57 -26.84
N SER A 303 14.95 26.36 -26.93
CA SER A 303 14.37 26.66 -28.24
C SER A 303 15.26 27.72 -28.91
N THR A 304 16.44 27.30 -29.35
CA THR A 304 17.15 28.00 -30.42
C THR A 304 16.33 27.81 -31.68
N ASN A 305 15.56 28.85 -32.01
CA ASN A 305 14.91 29.07 -33.27
C ASN A 305 15.97 29.06 -34.39
N ILE A 306 16.20 27.90 -35.03
CA ILE A 306 16.96 27.82 -36.27
C ILE A 306 15.95 27.56 -37.38
N ASN A 307 15.55 28.65 -38.03
CA ASN A 307 15.06 28.62 -39.40
C ASN A 307 16.11 27.92 -40.27
N HIS A 308 15.81 26.74 -40.81
CA HIS A 308 16.44 26.32 -42.05
C HIS A 308 15.42 25.77 -43.04
N HIS A 309 15.46 26.46 -44.18
CA HIS A 309 14.69 26.32 -45.40
C HIS A 309 14.95 24.98 -46.10
N SER A 310 13.96 24.59 -46.89
CA SER A 310 13.78 23.41 -47.75
C SER A 310 14.97 23.00 -48.62
N ASP A 311 15.15 21.70 -48.90
CA ASP A 311 14.70 21.09 -50.17
C ASP A 311 15.15 19.62 -50.42
N THR A 312 14.23 18.89 -51.08
CA THR A 312 14.42 17.78 -52.05
C THR A 312 14.75 16.32 -51.65
N ASN A 313 13.72 15.47 -51.78
CA ASN A 313 13.51 14.45 -52.86
C ASN A 313 14.24 13.08 -52.88
N LYS A 314 13.41 12.01 -53.01
CA LYS A 314 13.61 10.67 -53.66
C LYS A 314 14.66 9.72 -53.03
N LYS A 315 14.41 8.44 -52.75
CA LYS A 315 13.96 7.37 -53.66
C LYS A 315 13.77 6.03 -52.90
N ASN A 316 12.94 5.19 -53.47
CA ASN A 316 12.52 3.82 -53.12
C ASN A 316 13.65 2.81 -52.80
N ASN A 317 13.37 1.82 -51.94
CA ASN A 317 13.27 0.41 -52.37
C ASN A 317 12.75 -0.54 -51.26
N ALA A 318 12.22 -1.66 -51.72
CA ALA A 318 11.21 -2.54 -51.12
C ALA A 318 11.76 -3.81 -50.43
N ALA A 319 10.79 -4.62 -49.96
CA ALA A 319 10.83 -6.04 -49.54
C ALA A 319 11.17 -6.28 -48.03
N ASN A 320 10.53 -7.18 -47.28
CA ASN A 320 9.47 -8.18 -47.51
C ASN A 320 9.00 -8.78 -46.16
N THR A 321 7.73 -9.21 -46.08
CA THR A 321 7.15 -10.34 -45.27
C THR A 321 7.29 -10.28 -43.71
N THR A 322 6.28 -10.45 -42.85
CA THR A 322 5.32 -11.57 -42.76
C THR A 322 4.17 -11.28 -41.77
N THR A 323 3.02 -11.82 -42.11
CA THR A 323 1.68 -11.86 -41.49
C THR A 323 1.63 -12.47 -40.07
N THR A 324 0.88 -11.86 -39.14
CA THR A 324 -0.08 -12.60 -38.30
C THR A 324 -1.22 -11.70 -37.80
N THR A 325 -2.43 -12.18 -38.04
CA THR A 325 -3.75 -11.61 -37.82
C THR A 325 -4.22 -11.72 -36.37
N SER A 326 -4.93 -10.71 -35.86
CA SER A 326 -6.00 -10.87 -34.86
C SER A 326 -6.97 -9.68 -34.91
N THR A 327 -8.24 -10.05 -34.98
CA THR A 327 -9.40 -9.32 -35.48
C THR A 327 -9.99 -8.37 -34.46
N THR A 328 -10.20 -7.11 -34.85
CA THR A 328 -11.03 -6.11 -34.14
C THR A 328 -12.36 -6.00 -34.86
N MET A 329 -13.47 -6.30 -34.19
CA MET A 329 -14.82 -6.01 -34.69
C MET A 329 -15.25 -4.62 -34.22
N THR A 330 -15.32 -3.69 -35.17
CA THR A 330 -15.93 -2.38 -35.05
C THR A 330 -17.36 -2.47 -35.60
N MET A 331 -18.36 -2.19 -34.77
CA MET A 331 -19.74 -1.99 -35.23
C MET A 331 -20.05 -0.50 -35.28
N LEU A 332 -20.46 -0.07 -36.46
CA LEU A 332 -21.00 1.23 -36.83
C LEU A 332 -22.35 1.47 -36.14
N ASN A 333 -22.61 2.73 -35.76
CA ASN A 333 -23.97 3.25 -35.63
C ASN A 333 -23.99 4.74 -36.04
N PRO A 334 -24.79 5.14 -37.04
CA PRO A 334 -24.95 6.53 -37.45
C PRO A 334 -26.29 7.14 -37.00
N ASN A 335 -26.35 8.47 -37.00
CA ASN A 335 -27.50 9.41 -36.91
C ASN A 335 -27.38 10.36 -35.70
N ASN A 336 -27.69 11.65 -35.75
CA ASN A 336 -27.96 12.62 -36.82
C ASN A 336 -28.13 14.00 -36.12
N SER A 337 -27.85 15.08 -36.86
CA SER A 337 -28.41 16.44 -36.77
C SER A 337 -28.01 17.43 -35.66
N ASN A 338 -27.18 18.39 -36.07
CA ASN A 338 -27.45 19.84 -36.20
C ASN A 338 -28.43 20.51 -35.22
N ASN A 339 -27.95 21.57 -34.56
CA ASN A 339 -28.55 22.90 -34.71
C ASN A 339 -27.61 24.04 -34.31
N ASP A 340 -27.90 25.17 -34.92
CA ASP A 340 -27.08 26.34 -35.21
C ASP A 340 -27.31 27.50 -34.21
N THR A 341 -26.39 28.46 -34.24
CA THR A 341 -26.54 29.89 -33.86
C THR A 341 -26.91 30.31 -32.43
N SER A 342 -26.01 31.08 -31.79
CA SER A 342 -26.30 32.49 -31.45
C SER A 342 -25.05 33.20 -30.92
N LEU A 343 -24.60 34.19 -31.70
CA LEU A 343 -23.69 35.26 -31.29
C LEU A 343 -24.28 36.03 -30.11
N LYS A 344 -23.45 36.31 -29.09
CA LYS A 344 -23.71 37.41 -28.15
C LYS A 344 -22.42 38.19 -27.92
N ILE A 345 -22.39 39.34 -28.58
CA ILE A 345 -21.45 40.44 -28.40
C ILE A 345 -21.83 41.14 -27.09
N SER A 346 -20.88 41.26 -26.16
CA SER A 346 -20.92 42.25 -25.08
C SER A 346 -19.49 42.53 -24.61
N SER A 347 -18.97 43.70 -24.96
CA SER A 347 -18.76 44.83 -24.03
C SER A 347 -17.36 44.82 -23.42
N ILE A 348 -16.48 45.59 -24.05
CA ILE A 348 -15.13 45.93 -23.60
C ILE A 348 -15.25 46.90 -22.42
N GLN A 349 -14.82 46.47 -21.24
CA GLN A 349 -14.54 47.35 -20.09
C GLN A 349 -13.00 47.50 -19.94
N PRO A 350 -12.51 48.67 -19.51
CA PRO A 350 -11.07 48.93 -19.42
C PRO A 350 -10.42 48.13 -18.28
N GLN A 351 -9.40 47.35 -18.63
CA GLN A 351 -8.59 46.58 -17.70
C GLN A 351 -7.81 47.50 -16.75
N LYS A 352 -8.13 47.39 -15.46
CA LYS A 352 -7.34 47.95 -14.36
C LYS A 352 -6.17 47.00 -14.10
N THR A 353 -4.96 47.40 -14.49
CA THR A 353 -3.69 46.73 -14.19
C THR A 353 -3.48 46.70 -12.67
N THR A 354 -4.03 45.65 -12.05
CA THR A 354 -3.75 45.32 -10.65
C THR A 354 -2.52 44.44 -10.66
N THR A 355 -1.41 44.98 -10.19
CA THR A 355 -0.16 44.24 -9.94
C THR A 355 -0.47 43.10 -8.96
N MET A 356 -0.73 41.90 -9.51
CA MET A 356 -0.88 40.68 -8.74
C MET A 356 0.49 40.31 -8.18
N VAL A 357 0.72 40.67 -6.92
CA VAL A 357 1.85 40.18 -6.14
C VAL A 357 1.77 38.65 -6.10
N SER A 358 2.80 38.01 -6.63
CA SER A 358 2.95 36.57 -6.78
C SER A 358 2.99 35.85 -5.43
N THR A 359 1.82 35.46 -4.90
CA THR A 359 1.69 34.57 -3.73
C THR A 359 1.98 33.09 -4.04
N THR A 360 2.62 32.79 -5.17
CA THR A 360 2.84 31.44 -5.69
C THR A 360 3.86 30.63 -4.88
N ASP A 361 4.76 31.30 -4.16
CA ASP A 361 5.87 30.60 -3.50
C ASP A 361 5.44 29.91 -2.20
N SER A 362 4.36 30.37 -1.55
CA SER A 362 3.92 29.81 -0.27
C SER A 362 3.27 28.42 -0.38
N SER A 363 2.69 28.06 -1.53
CA SER A 363 2.00 26.77 -1.70
C SER A 363 2.98 25.61 -1.95
N CYS A 364 4.09 25.90 -2.64
CA CYS A 364 5.14 24.93 -2.93
C CYS A 364 5.78 24.37 -1.66
N TRP A 365 6.14 25.26 -0.72
CA TRP A 365 6.73 24.88 0.56
C TRP A 365 5.83 23.98 1.40
N ARG A 366 4.52 24.23 1.40
CA ARG A 366 3.56 23.41 2.17
C ARG A 366 3.48 21.98 1.62
N LEU A 367 3.37 21.84 0.30
CA LEU A 367 3.36 20.52 -0.35
C LEU A 367 4.65 19.74 -0.10
N TRP A 368 5.79 20.43 -0.11
CA TRP A 368 7.08 19.82 0.21
C TRP A 368 7.14 19.35 1.67
N MET A 369 6.69 20.17 2.63
CA MET A 369 6.64 19.79 4.04
C MET A 369 5.71 18.59 4.28
N ASP A 370 4.51 18.60 3.68
CA ASP A 370 3.55 17.48 3.76
C ASP A 370 4.14 16.17 3.20
N GLU A 371 5.07 16.27 2.24
CA GLU A 371 5.77 15.12 1.67
C GLU A 371 6.89 14.60 2.56
N ILE A 372 7.70 15.50 3.14
CA ILE A 372 8.73 15.13 4.10
C ILE A 372 8.12 14.49 5.35
N GLU A 373 6.99 15.01 5.83
CA GLU A 373 6.25 14.43 6.95
C GLU A 373 5.80 12.99 6.62
N PHE A 374 5.21 12.80 5.44
CA PHE A 374 4.77 11.48 4.98
C PHE A 374 5.94 10.48 4.87
N GLN A 375 7.05 10.90 4.25
CA GLN A 375 8.27 10.10 4.13
C GLN A 375 8.82 9.70 5.50
N THR A 376 8.91 10.67 6.41
CA THR A 376 9.38 10.44 7.78
C THR A 376 8.47 9.44 8.49
N ALA A 377 7.15 9.55 8.34
CA ALA A 377 6.20 8.62 8.94
C ALA A 377 6.39 7.17 8.43
N VAL A 378 6.59 6.99 7.11
CA VAL A 378 6.89 5.67 6.52
C VAL A 378 8.20 5.09 7.07
N LEU A 379 9.26 5.90 7.14
CA LEU A 379 10.56 5.46 7.66
C LEU A 379 10.49 5.08 9.14
N LEU A 380 9.73 5.84 9.93
CA LEU A 380 9.48 5.52 11.34
C LEU A 380 8.69 4.22 11.50
N ASP A 381 7.70 3.97 10.64
CA ASP A 381 6.92 2.72 10.66
C ASP A 381 7.81 1.51 10.32
N LEU A 382 8.73 1.64 9.35
CA LEU A 382 9.73 0.62 9.02
C LEU A 382 10.76 0.41 10.14
N LEU A 383 11.32 1.50 10.69
CA LEU A 383 12.27 1.44 11.80
C LEU A 383 11.64 0.72 12.99
N ARG A 384 10.40 1.09 13.34
CA ARG A 384 9.70 0.47 14.45
C ARG A 384 9.50 -1.02 14.21
N ALA A 385 9.14 -1.43 12.98
CA ALA A 385 9.01 -2.84 12.65
C ALA A 385 10.33 -3.62 12.82
N VAL A 386 11.44 -3.07 12.34
CA VAL A 386 12.78 -3.66 12.48
C VAL A 386 13.20 -3.76 13.95
N VAL A 387 13.01 -2.68 14.72
CA VAL A 387 13.34 -2.67 16.15
C VAL A 387 12.49 -3.69 16.92
N CYS A 388 11.20 -3.80 16.63
CA CYS A 388 10.34 -4.80 17.27
C CYS A 388 10.80 -6.23 16.97
N ARG A 389 11.18 -6.53 15.72
CA ARG A 389 11.76 -7.83 15.32
C ARG A 389 13.09 -8.10 16.04
N GLN A 390 13.97 -7.11 16.13
CA GLN A 390 15.26 -7.23 16.81
C GLN A 390 15.10 -7.40 18.33
N TYR A 391 14.12 -6.75 18.94
CA TYR A 391 13.85 -6.92 20.37
C TYR A 391 13.42 -8.35 20.70
N THR A 392 12.72 -9.03 19.79
CA THR A 392 12.36 -10.45 19.94
C THR A 392 13.51 -11.39 19.66
N ARG A 393 14.56 -10.97 18.93
CA ARG A 393 15.72 -11.78 18.57
C ARG A 393 17.00 -10.94 18.68
N PHE A 394 17.64 -10.98 19.85
CA PHE A 394 18.85 -10.21 20.18
C PHE A 394 20.13 -10.62 19.42
N ASP A 395 20.05 -11.38 18.32
CA ASP A 395 21.17 -12.20 17.85
C ASP A 395 21.96 -11.68 16.65
N SER A 396 21.61 -10.55 16.02
CA SER A 396 22.55 -9.98 15.04
C SER A 396 22.38 -8.48 14.83
N GLY A 397 23.28 -7.68 15.44
CA GLY A 397 23.44 -6.26 15.13
C GLY A 397 23.68 -5.93 13.65
N LYS A 398 23.84 -6.95 12.78
CA LYS A 398 23.92 -6.84 11.31
C LYS A 398 22.65 -6.23 10.71
N GLU A 399 21.45 -6.64 11.14
CA GLU A 399 20.19 -6.10 10.60
C GLU A 399 20.03 -4.62 10.98
N LEU A 400 20.39 -4.24 12.22
CA LEU A 400 20.36 -2.86 12.68
C LEU A 400 21.34 -1.98 11.90
N ASN A 401 22.56 -2.46 11.66
CA ASN A 401 23.54 -1.74 10.85
C ASN A 401 23.09 -1.56 9.39
N MET A 402 22.47 -2.58 8.80
CA MET A 402 21.89 -2.50 7.45
C MET A 402 20.76 -1.45 7.40
N PHE A 403 19.89 -1.44 8.42
CA PHE A 403 18.84 -0.44 8.53
C PHE A 403 19.39 0.98 8.75
N ALA A 404 20.39 1.13 9.61
CA ALA A 404 21.05 2.41 9.85
C ALA A 404 21.69 2.96 8.56
N SER A 405 22.32 2.09 7.76
CA SER A 405 22.85 2.46 6.44
C SER A 405 21.74 2.93 5.49
N MET A 406 20.62 2.22 5.45
CA MET A 406 19.46 2.55 4.61
C MET A 406 18.80 3.88 5.03
N LEU A 407 18.69 4.12 6.34
CA LEU A 407 18.19 5.38 6.88
C LEU A 407 19.16 6.52 6.56
N ASN A 408 20.47 6.29 6.70
CA ASN A 408 21.49 7.28 6.35
C ASN A 408 21.47 7.61 4.84
N GLU A 409 21.31 6.61 3.97
CA GLU A 409 21.16 6.81 2.53
C GLU A 409 19.89 7.60 2.19
N THR A 410 18.78 7.29 2.86
CA THR A 410 17.51 8.00 2.67
C THR A 410 17.61 9.45 3.15
N VAL A 411 18.19 9.70 4.33
CA VAL A 411 18.41 11.05 4.84
C VAL A 411 19.39 11.82 3.94
N SER A 412 20.47 11.18 3.49
CA SER A 412 21.47 11.80 2.60
C SER A 412 20.86 12.20 1.26
N THR A 413 20.02 11.34 0.66
CA THR A 413 19.30 11.66 -0.57
C THR A 413 18.31 12.81 -0.36
N LEU A 414 17.60 12.85 0.76
CA LEU A 414 16.69 13.95 1.10
C LEU A 414 17.43 15.28 1.32
N VAL A 415 18.57 15.26 2.02
CA VAL A 415 19.38 16.46 2.28
C VAL A 415 20.01 16.98 0.98
N SER A 416 20.52 16.10 0.11
CA SER A 416 21.11 16.47 -1.18
C SER A 416 20.10 17.15 -2.12
N CYS A 417 18.81 16.83 -1.99
CA CYS A 417 17.75 17.50 -2.76
C CYS A 417 17.54 18.97 -2.37
N LYS A 418 17.96 19.39 -1.17
CA LYS A 418 17.75 20.76 -0.67
C LYS A 418 18.78 21.75 -1.20
N SER A 419 20.00 21.29 -1.52
CA SER A 419 21.11 22.15 -1.91
C SER A 419 21.10 22.59 -3.39
N SER A 420 20.21 22.03 -4.22
CA SER A 420 20.11 22.36 -5.65
C SER A 420 19.08 23.45 -5.98
N SER A 421 18.46 24.08 -4.98
CA SER A 421 17.65 25.29 -5.24
C SER A 421 18.57 26.39 -5.78
N PRO A 422 18.31 26.94 -6.98
CA PRO A 422 19.13 27.99 -7.55
C PRO A 422 18.99 29.23 -6.66
N SER A 423 19.96 29.46 -5.79
CA SER A 423 20.16 30.78 -5.21
C SER A 423 20.40 31.73 -6.37
N SER A 424 19.40 32.55 -6.69
CA SER A 424 19.56 33.69 -7.59
C SER A 424 20.46 34.71 -6.92
N SER A 425 21.76 34.42 -6.91
CA SER A 425 22.80 35.38 -6.58
C SER A 425 22.80 36.41 -7.71
N PRO A 426 22.71 37.72 -7.42
CA PRO A 426 22.92 38.74 -8.44
C PRO A 426 24.35 38.59 -8.98
N VAL A 427 24.46 38.29 -10.27
CA VAL A 427 25.74 38.11 -10.99
C VAL A 427 26.53 39.42 -10.89
N SER A 428 27.66 39.36 -10.19
CA SER A 428 28.74 40.33 -10.31
C SER A 428 29.73 39.78 -11.32
N THR A 429 29.75 40.37 -12.50
CA THR A 429 30.69 40.07 -13.59
C THR A 429 32.11 40.43 -13.19
N SER A 430 33.00 39.44 -13.07
CA SER A 430 34.44 39.64 -13.24
C SER A 430 35.07 38.42 -13.91
N SER A 431 35.51 38.68 -15.13
CA SER A 431 36.23 37.82 -16.05
C SER A 431 37.65 37.50 -15.58
N SER A 432 38.06 36.23 -15.69
CA SER A 432 39.45 35.90 -16.08
C SER A 432 39.58 34.45 -16.55
N SER A 433 40.10 34.34 -17.76
CA SER A 433 40.51 33.19 -18.55
C SER A 433 41.68 32.40 -17.97
N SER A 434 41.70 31.07 -18.17
CA SER A 434 42.93 30.32 -18.52
C SER A 434 42.64 28.88 -18.99
N LEU A 435 43.63 28.35 -19.70
CA LEU A 435 43.67 27.28 -20.72
C LEU A 435 43.49 25.82 -20.24
N PRO A 436 43.30 24.85 -21.17
CA PRO A 436 43.18 23.43 -20.86
C PRO A 436 44.53 22.69 -20.93
N PRO A 437 44.68 21.55 -20.24
CA PRO A 437 45.66 20.56 -20.61
C PRO A 437 45.04 19.22 -21.07
N THR A 438 45.80 18.62 -21.97
CA THR A 438 45.76 17.36 -22.69
C THR A 438 45.56 16.08 -21.86
N PRO A 439 45.11 14.97 -22.47
CA PRO A 439 44.98 13.66 -21.83
C PRO A 439 46.27 12.82 -21.99
N PRO A 440 46.60 11.93 -21.02
CA PRO A 440 47.52 10.84 -21.27
C PRO A 440 46.81 9.48 -21.44
N ALA A 441 47.54 8.62 -22.13
CA ALA A 441 47.13 7.35 -22.70
C ALA A 441 47.15 6.16 -21.72
N SER A 442 46.37 5.14 -22.11
CA SER A 442 46.52 3.69 -21.96
C SER A 442 47.60 3.08 -21.06
N SER A 443 47.19 2.11 -20.24
CA SER A 443 47.85 0.81 -19.93
C SER A 443 47.00 0.11 -18.85
N SER A 444 46.94 -1.20 -18.62
CA SER A 444 47.30 -2.44 -19.29
C SER A 444 46.85 -3.56 -18.34
N THR A 445 46.39 -4.68 -18.88
CA THR A 445 46.56 -6.07 -18.35
C THR A 445 46.46 -6.37 -16.85
N GLY A 446 45.53 -7.27 -16.49
CA GLY A 446 45.49 -7.88 -15.16
C GLY A 446 44.49 -9.03 -15.05
N SER A 447 44.67 -10.07 -15.85
CA SER A 447 43.99 -11.37 -15.74
C SER A 447 44.39 -12.09 -14.45
N THR A 448 43.42 -12.43 -13.59
CA THR A 448 43.59 -13.47 -12.56
C THR A 448 42.35 -14.35 -12.50
N SER A 449 42.49 -15.53 -13.08
CA SER A 449 41.63 -16.69 -12.92
C SER A 449 41.89 -17.34 -11.55
N LEU A 450 40.87 -17.48 -10.72
CA LEU A 450 40.91 -18.31 -9.52
C LEU A 450 39.80 -19.37 -9.60
N SER A 451 40.23 -20.55 -10.00
CA SER A 451 39.60 -21.85 -9.79
C SER A 451 39.43 -22.12 -8.30
N SER A 452 38.19 -22.38 -7.86
CA SER A 452 37.92 -22.96 -6.55
C SER A 452 37.19 -24.29 -6.73
N SER A 453 37.83 -25.30 -6.16
CA SER A 453 37.54 -26.72 -6.16
C SER A 453 36.25 -27.05 -5.40
N LEU A 454 35.45 -27.92 -6.02
CA LEU A 454 34.37 -28.67 -5.39
C LEU A 454 34.90 -29.46 -4.18
N SER A 455 34.14 -29.45 -3.09
CA SER A 455 34.24 -30.42 -2.01
C SER A 455 32.82 -30.88 -1.67
N GLU A 456 32.48 -32.09 -2.11
CA GLU A 456 31.29 -32.83 -1.71
C GLU A 456 31.40 -33.26 -0.24
N PRO A 457 30.38 -32.99 0.60
CA PRO A 457 30.20 -33.71 1.85
C PRO A 457 29.25 -34.89 1.67
N SER A 458 29.74 -36.03 2.18
CA SER A 458 29.13 -37.35 2.22
C SER A 458 27.82 -37.41 3.03
N VAL A 459 26.83 -38.08 2.46
CA VAL A 459 25.49 -38.35 3.03
C VAL A 459 25.57 -39.50 4.04
N PRO A 460 25.08 -39.32 5.29
CA PRO A 460 24.85 -40.45 6.19
C PRO A 460 23.48 -41.10 5.94
N LYS A 461 23.54 -42.42 5.76
CA LYS A 461 22.47 -43.39 5.52
C LYS A 461 21.49 -43.42 6.71
N THR A 462 20.23 -43.01 6.49
CA THR A 462 19.16 -43.03 7.50
C THR A 462 18.33 -44.31 7.38
N THR A 463 18.24 -45.03 8.49
CA THR A 463 17.44 -46.23 8.74
C THR A 463 15.95 -45.88 8.86
N PRO A 464 15.01 -46.68 8.32
CA PRO A 464 13.58 -46.41 8.46
C PRO A 464 13.04 -46.80 9.86
N PRO A 465 12.11 -46.03 10.43
CA PRO A 465 11.39 -46.40 11.65
C PRO A 465 10.24 -47.41 11.37
N PRO A 466 9.78 -48.14 12.40
CA PRO A 466 8.80 -49.23 12.26
C PRO A 466 7.37 -48.73 12.03
N SER A 467 6.65 -49.46 11.18
CA SER A 467 5.24 -49.29 10.85
C SER A 467 4.34 -49.30 12.08
N VAL A 468 3.59 -48.21 12.28
CA VAL A 468 2.52 -48.13 13.27
C VAL A 468 1.22 -48.62 12.64
N ALA A 469 0.58 -49.57 13.32
CA ALA A 469 -0.66 -50.21 12.93
C ALA A 469 -1.83 -49.20 12.83
N VAL A 470 -2.55 -49.28 11.71
CA VAL A 470 -3.80 -48.55 11.46
C VAL A 470 -4.93 -49.20 12.27
N VAL A 471 -5.42 -48.50 13.28
CA VAL A 471 -6.67 -48.84 13.97
C VAL A 471 -7.82 -48.16 13.25
N SER A 472 -8.60 -48.95 12.50
CA SER A 472 -9.85 -48.54 11.88
C SER A 472 -10.92 -48.31 12.94
N ALA A 473 -11.47 -47.09 13.01
CA ALA A 473 -12.63 -46.77 13.84
C ALA A 473 -13.78 -46.19 13.00
N ILE A 474 -14.80 -47.04 12.83
CA ILE A 474 -16.24 -46.77 13.06
C ILE A 474 -16.85 -45.53 12.38
N SER A 475 -17.61 -45.79 11.33
CA SER A 475 -18.63 -44.89 10.78
C SER A 475 -19.79 -44.68 11.74
N PRO A 476 -20.34 -43.46 11.92
CA PRO A 476 -21.68 -43.29 12.44
C PRO A 476 -22.68 -43.13 11.28
N SER A 477 -23.70 -43.97 11.34
CA SER A 477 -24.93 -43.84 10.59
C SER A 477 -25.84 -42.84 11.29
N ARG A 478 -26.11 -41.70 10.65
CA ARG A 478 -27.44 -41.05 10.49
C ARG A 478 -27.31 -39.65 9.93
#